data_AF-A0A9X0R7A2-F1
#
_entry.id   AF-A0A9X0R7A2-F1
#
_cell.length_a   1.000
_cell.length_b   1.000
_cell.length_c   1.000
_cell.angle_alpha   90.00
_cell.angle_beta   90.00
_cell.angle_gamma   90.00
#
_symmetry.space_group_name_H-M   'P 1'
#
loop_
_entity.id
_entity.type
_entity.pdbx_description
1 polymer ?
#
loop_
_entity_poly.entity_id
_entity_poly.type
_entity_poly.pdbx_seq_one_letter_code
_entity_poly.pdbx_strand_id
1 'polypeptide(L)'
;MDKHTHKEDIIAMLTGTFLVAQGVFFLQAGELLTGGTAGLALLMTHFLPWSFGWLYFMANSPFYLLAWRRFGGRFAINSALCGALVSIFTDHLAMFITLSEINPFYCALAGGLLMGLGMLILFRHRASLGGFNVLCLAIQDRYAIPSGHVQMVIDGLILSASLFFISPSTVLLSIFGAIILNLVLSMNHKPTRYNVTYQP
;
A
#
# COMPACT_ATOMS: atom_id res chain seq x y z
N MET A 1 11.54 -8.47 -18.74
CA MET A 1 11.16 -9.28 -17.55
C MET A 1 10.64 -10.58 -18.07
N ASP A 2 11.37 -11.66 -17.81
CA ASP A 2 10.90 -13.01 -18.11
C ASP A 2 9.56 -13.27 -17.41
N LYS A 3 8.74 -14.11 -18.03
CA LYS A 3 7.40 -14.38 -17.55
C LYS A 3 7.51 -15.25 -16.29
N HIS A 4 7.25 -14.66 -15.12
CA HIS A 4 7.19 -15.40 -13.86
C HIS A 4 6.23 -16.58 -13.96
N THR A 5 6.58 -17.68 -13.29
CA THR A 5 5.69 -18.83 -13.22
C THR A 5 4.50 -18.54 -12.31
N HIS A 6 3.36 -19.18 -12.56
CA HIS A 6 2.16 -18.97 -11.72
C HIS A 6 2.39 -19.28 -10.24
N LYS A 7 3.33 -20.19 -9.92
CA LYS A 7 3.70 -20.51 -8.53
C LYS A 7 4.49 -19.38 -7.87
N GLU A 8 5.43 -18.78 -8.59
CA GLU A 8 6.17 -17.59 -8.12
C GLU A 8 5.22 -16.44 -7.82
N ASP A 9 4.26 -16.17 -8.71
CA ASP A 9 3.26 -15.12 -8.50
C ASP A 9 2.45 -15.35 -7.22
N ILE A 10 1.99 -16.58 -6.97
CA ILE A 10 1.19 -16.90 -5.78
C ILE A 10 2.02 -16.70 -4.50
N ILE A 11 3.25 -17.22 -4.47
CA ILE A 11 4.13 -17.08 -3.31
C ILE A 11 4.46 -15.61 -3.06
N ALA A 12 4.73 -14.85 -4.12
CA ALA A 12 5.00 -13.43 -4.03
C ALA A 12 3.78 -12.64 -3.54
N MET A 13 2.58 -12.96 -4.03
CA MET A 13 1.33 -12.33 -3.57
C MET A 13 1.09 -12.62 -2.09
N LEU A 14 1.22 -13.86 -1.65
CA LEU A 14 1.06 -14.22 -0.23
C LEU A 14 2.11 -13.54 0.65
N THR A 15 3.37 -13.59 0.26
CA THR A 15 4.47 -13.01 1.05
C THR A 15 4.37 -11.49 1.10
N GLY A 16 4.11 -10.85 -0.05
CA GLY A 16 3.99 -9.41 -0.16
C GLY A 16 2.80 -8.88 0.64
N THR A 17 1.62 -9.51 0.51
CA THR A 17 0.42 -9.11 1.27
C THR A 17 0.58 -9.34 2.76
N PHE A 18 1.22 -10.44 3.18
CA PHE A 18 1.55 -10.69 4.58
C PHE A 18 2.46 -9.61 5.16
N LEU A 19 3.54 -9.23 4.46
CA LEU A 19 4.44 -8.16 4.91
C LEU A 19 3.73 -6.81 4.98
N VAL A 20 2.89 -6.47 4.00
CA VAL A 20 2.10 -5.24 4.06
C VAL A 20 1.14 -5.25 5.24
N ALA A 21 0.46 -6.37 5.49
CA ALA A 21 -0.46 -6.49 6.62
C ALA A 21 0.25 -6.28 7.97
N GLN A 22 1.45 -6.86 8.14
CA GLN A 22 2.29 -6.63 9.31
C GLN A 22 2.70 -5.16 9.44
N GLY A 23 3.07 -4.53 8.32
CA GLY A 23 3.42 -3.12 8.32
C GLY A 23 2.24 -2.23 8.75
N VAL A 24 1.04 -2.50 8.24
CA VAL A 24 -0.19 -1.80 8.66
C VAL A 24 -0.48 -2.04 10.14
N PHE A 25 -0.30 -3.27 10.64
CA PHE A 25 -0.50 -3.59 12.05
C PHE A 25 0.42 -2.77 12.98
N PHE A 26 1.69 -2.58 12.61
CA PHE A 26 2.57 -1.67 13.35
C PHE A 26 2.11 -0.21 13.28
N LEU A 27 1.63 0.26 12.12
CA LEU A 27 1.09 1.61 12.02
C LEU A 27 -0.13 1.79 12.93
N GLN A 28 -1.06 0.83 12.97
CA GLN A 28 -2.21 0.84 13.87
C GLN A 28 -1.78 0.88 15.34
N ALA A 29 -0.79 0.06 15.72
CA ALA A 29 -0.28 0.04 17.09
C ALA A 29 0.38 1.35 17.53
N GLY A 30 0.87 2.16 16.59
CA GLY A 30 1.39 3.50 16.85
C GLY A 30 0.40 4.64 16.62
N GLU A 31 -0.87 4.33 16.32
CA GLU A 31 -1.88 5.31 15.85
C GLU A 31 -1.43 6.14 14.65
N LEU A 32 -0.56 5.55 13.82
CA LEU A 32 0.04 6.19 12.67
C LEU A 32 -0.79 6.00 11.42
N LEU A 33 -0.66 6.96 10.51
CA LEU A 33 -1.23 6.90 9.17
C LEU A 33 -0.15 6.65 8.13
N THR A 34 -0.59 6.34 6.93
CA THR A 34 0.24 6.27 5.72
C THR A 34 -0.46 7.01 4.58
N GLY A 35 0.16 7.06 3.41
CA GLY A 35 -0.47 7.59 2.21
C GLY A 35 -1.42 6.59 1.55
N GLY A 36 -2.07 7.01 0.47
CA GLY A 36 -2.85 6.12 -0.37
C GLY A 36 -4.19 5.69 0.26
N THR A 37 -4.76 4.60 -0.26
CA THR A 37 -6.02 4.06 0.25
C THR A 37 -5.86 3.37 1.62
N ALA A 38 -4.66 2.88 1.95
CA ALA A 38 -4.37 2.38 3.29
C ALA A 38 -4.44 3.51 4.33
N GLY A 39 -3.87 4.67 4.02
CA GLY A 39 -4.00 5.89 4.83
C GLY A 39 -5.45 6.31 5.06
N LEU A 40 -6.23 6.37 3.98
CA LEU A 40 -7.65 6.68 4.05
C LEU A 40 -8.42 5.67 4.92
N ALA A 41 -8.13 4.37 4.77
CA ALA A 41 -8.77 3.32 5.57
C ALA A 41 -8.41 3.40 7.05
N LEU A 42 -7.13 3.67 7.40
CA LEU A 42 -6.71 3.91 8.78
C LEU A 42 -7.41 5.16 9.34
N LEU A 43 -7.46 6.26 8.58
CA LEU A 43 -8.15 7.46 9.01
C LEU A 43 -9.64 7.19 9.31
N MET A 44 -10.29 6.41 8.45
CA MET A 44 -11.69 6.00 8.62
C MET A 44 -11.95 5.18 9.88
N THR A 45 -10.99 4.36 10.33
CA THR A 45 -11.17 3.59 11.58
C THR A 45 -11.28 4.44 12.84
N HIS A 46 -10.88 5.72 12.81
CA HIS A 46 -11.03 6.62 13.95
C HIS A 46 -12.47 7.10 14.17
N PHE A 47 -13.34 7.02 13.16
CA PHE A 47 -14.71 7.54 13.24
C PHE A 47 -15.80 6.57 12.74
N LEU A 48 -15.42 5.47 12.08
CA LEU A 48 -16.34 4.39 11.72
C LEU A 48 -16.11 3.17 12.62
N PRO A 49 -17.18 2.46 13.04
CA PRO A 49 -17.08 1.29 13.92
C PRO A 49 -16.66 0.01 13.17
N TRP A 50 -16.07 0.13 11.98
CA TRP A 50 -15.75 -0.99 11.10
C TRP A 50 -14.26 -1.31 11.16
N SER A 51 -13.91 -2.57 10.91
CA SER A 51 -12.51 -3.00 10.89
C SER A 51 -11.73 -2.35 9.75
N PHE A 52 -10.42 -2.23 9.92
CA PHE A 52 -9.54 -1.69 8.88
C PHE A 52 -9.66 -2.48 7.59
N GLY A 53 -9.63 -3.80 7.65
CA GLY A 53 -9.69 -4.66 6.46
C GLY A 53 -10.97 -4.45 5.67
N TRP A 54 -12.11 -4.33 6.34
CA TRP A 54 -13.38 -4.01 5.69
C TRP A 54 -13.34 -2.65 4.98
N LEU A 55 -12.91 -1.61 5.70
CA LEU A 55 -12.79 -0.26 5.17
C LEU A 55 -11.80 -0.17 4.01
N TYR A 56 -10.67 -0.85 4.12
CA TYR A 56 -9.64 -0.92 3.11
C TYR A 56 -10.11 -1.61 1.84
N PHE A 57 -10.78 -2.76 1.96
CA PHE A 57 -11.30 -3.47 0.79
C PHE A 57 -12.41 -2.68 0.09
N MET A 58 -13.32 -2.06 0.85
CA MET A 58 -14.39 -1.23 0.29
C MET A 58 -13.83 0.03 -0.40
N ALA A 59 -12.88 0.72 0.22
CA ALA A 59 -12.21 1.87 -0.38
C ALA A 59 -11.47 1.50 -1.68
N ASN A 60 -10.93 0.28 -1.77
CA ASN A 60 -10.23 -0.19 -2.96
C ASN A 60 -11.14 -0.75 -4.07
N SER A 61 -12.36 -1.17 -3.72
CA SER A 61 -13.35 -1.75 -4.64
C SER A 61 -13.58 -0.94 -5.94
N PRO A 62 -13.81 0.38 -5.91
CA PRO A 62 -13.96 1.17 -7.15
C PRO A 62 -12.70 1.15 -8.03
N PHE A 63 -11.52 1.04 -7.41
CA PHE A 63 -10.25 1.00 -8.14
C PHE A 63 -9.98 -0.37 -8.75
N TYR A 64 -10.48 -1.48 -8.19
CA TYR A 64 -10.44 -2.78 -8.86
C TYR A 64 -11.29 -2.80 -10.12
N LEU A 65 -12.46 -2.16 -10.09
CA LEU A 65 -13.30 -2.01 -11.28
C LEU A 65 -12.64 -1.14 -12.34
N LEU A 66 -12.00 -0.04 -11.93
CA LEU A 66 -11.21 0.80 -12.84
C LEU A 66 -10.04 0.01 -13.44
N ALA A 67 -9.34 -0.78 -12.63
CA ALA A 67 -8.24 -1.63 -13.05
C ALA A 67 -8.69 -2.64 -14.11
N TRP A 68 -9.87 -3.24 -13.94
CA TRP A 68 -10.44 -4.20 -14.90
C TRP A 68 -10.62 -3.57 -16.28
N ARG A 69 -11.16 -2.35 -16.32
CA ARG A 69 -11.43 -1.62 -17.57
C ARG A 69 -10.16 -1.13 -18.27
N ARG A 70 -9.10 -0.81 -17.53
CA ARG A 70 -7.88 -0.16 -18.07
C ARG A 70 -6.69 -1.09 -18.27
N PHE A 71 -6.43 -1.98 -17.32
CA PHE A 71 -5.21 -2.81 -17.27
C PHE A 71 -5.49 -4.31 -17.47
N GLY A 72 -6.76 -4.67 -17.68
CA GLY A 72 -7.21 -6.04 -17.98
C GLY A 72 -7.60 -6.85 -16.75
N GLY A 73 -8.39 -7.91 -16.98
CA GLY A 73 -9.01 -8.71 -15.92
C GLY A 73 -8.00 -9.41 -15.01
N ARG A 74 -6.88 -9.91 -15.54
CA ARG A 74 -5.86 -10.60 -14.73
C ARG A 74 -5.24 -9.67 -13.67
N PHE A 75 -4.88 -8.45 -14.04
CA PHE A 75 -4.33 -7.45 -13.12
C PHE A 75 -5.34 -7.04 -12.06
N ALA A 76 -6.60 -6.85 -12.46
CA ALA A 76 -7.68 -6.47 -11.56
C ALA A 76 -7.99 -7.57 -10.53
N ILE A 77 -8.12 -8.82 -10.97
CA ILE A 77 -8.36 -9.98 -10.09
C ILE A 77 -7.19 -10.14 -9.12
N ASN A 78 -5.95 -10.13 -9.61
CA ASN A 78 -4.78 -10.25 -8.74
C ASN A 78 -4.74 -9.12 -7.70
N SER A 79 -5.08 -7.90 -8.10
CA SER A 79 -5.11 -6.76 -7.18
C SER A 79 -6.22 -6.86 -6.14
N ALA A 80 -7.41 -7.30 -6.54
CA ALA A 80 -8.52 -7.55 -5.63
C ALA A 80 -8.19 -8.66 -4.63
N LEU A 81 -7.59 -9.76 -5.10
CA LEU A 81 -7.11 -10.84 -4.23
C LEU A 81 -6.05 -10.35 -3.25
N CYS A 82 -5.07 -9.56 -3.71
CA CYS A 82 -4.05 -9.01 -2.82
C CYS A 82 -4.65 -8.09 -1.76
N GLY A 83 -5.59 -7.22 -2.15
CA GLY A 83 -6.27 -6.35 -1.20
C GLY A 83 -7.15 -7.11 -0.20
N ALA A 84 -7.83 -8.17 -0.64
CA ALA A 84 -8.59 -9.06 0.25
C ALA A 84 -7.66 -9.76 1.25
N LEU A 85 -6.51 -10.27 0.79
CA LEU A 85 -5.51 -10.89 1.66
C LEU A 85 -4.95 -9.91 2.71
N VAL A 86 -4.57 -8.69 2.31
CA VAL A 86 -4.13 -7.66 3.27
C VAL A 86 -5.24 -7.38 4.29
N SER A 87 -6.48 -7.24 3.83
CA SER A 87 -7.63 -6.97 4.70
C SER A 87 -7.81 -8.07 5.76
N ILE A 88 -7.81 -9.33 5.33
CA ILE A 88 -7.97 -10.50 6.21
C ILE A 88 -6.80 -10.60 7.18
N PHE A 89 -5.57 -10.52 6.66
CA PHE A 89 -4.37 -10.65 7.49
C PHE A 89 -4.27 -9.55 8.53
N THR A 90 -4.51 -8.29 8.18
CA THR A 90 -4.44 -7.19 9.15
C THR A 90 -5.50 -7.32 10.24
N ASP A 91 -6.77 -7.59 9.88
CA ASP A 91 -7.85 -7.70 10.88
C ASP A 91 -7.66 -8.89 11.82
N HIS A 92 -7.05 -9.97 11.34
CA HIS A 92 -6.89 -11.21 12.12
C HIS A 92 -5.57 -11.25 12.89
N LEU A 93 -4.61 -10.36 12.61
CA LEU A 93 -3.29 -10.36 13.23
C LEU A 93 -3.35 -10.19 14.75
N ALA A 94 -4.28 -9.37 15.23
CA ALA A 94 -4.50 -9.11 16.65
C ALA A 94 -4.94 -10.37 17.43
N MET A 95 -5.43 -11.42 16.76
CA MET A 95 -5.75 -12.70 17.40
C MET A 95 -4.51 -13.54 17.69
N PHE A 96 -3.40 -13.28 17.00
CA PHE A 96 -2.15 -14.04 17.13
C PHE A 96 -1.04 -13.26 17.84
N ILE A 97 -1.06 -11.93 17.73
CA ILE A 97 -0.03 -11.05 18.26
C ILE A 97 -0.70 -9.95 19.08
N THR A 98 -0.26 -9.80 20.32
CA THR A 98 -0.61 -8.66 21.16
C THR A 98 0.63 -7.80 21.37
N LEU A 99 0.49 -6.51 21.13
CA LEU A 99 1.54 -5.52 21.38
C LEU A 99 1.14 -4.76 22.65
N SER A 100 2.03 -4.70 23.64
CA SER A 100 1.76 -4.00 24.90
C SER A 100 2.00 -2.50 24.76
N GLU A 101 3.24 -2.06 24.90
CA GLU A 101 3.67 -0.70 24.62
C GLU A 101 4.86 -0.76 23.67
N ILE A 102 4.66 -0.27 22.45
CA ILE A 102 5.72 -0.10 21.47
C ILE A 102 5.90 1.38 21.20
N ASN A 103 7.16 1.80 21.13
CA ASN A 103 7.50 3.17 20.80
C ASN A 103 6.95 3.54 19.40
N PRO A 104 6.13 4.61 19.27
CA PRO A 104 5.56 5.03 17.98
C PRO A 104 6.59 5.28 16.89
N PHE A 105 7.81 5.69 17.23
CA PHE A 105 8.91 5.80 16.26
C PHE A 105 9.30 4.45 15.65
N TYR A 106 9.33 3.40 16.47
CA TYR A 106 9.59 2.04 15.97
C TYR A 106 8.42 1.56 15.11
N CYS A 107 7.18 1.83 15.51
CA CYS A 107 6.00 1.55 14.68
C CYS A 107 6.10 2.21 13.30
N ALA A 108 6.51 3.48 13.24
CA ALA A 108 6.69 4.20 11.98
C ALA A 108 7.77 3.57 11.10
N LEU A 109 8.92 3.24 11.70
CA LEU A 109 10.05 2.63 11.00
C LEU A 109 9.72 1.22 10.50
N ALA A 110 9.24 0.34 11.37
CA ALA A 110 8.88 -1.04 11.06
C ALA A 110 7.71 -1.10 10.07
N GLY A 111 6.66 -0.30 10.33
CA GLY A 111 5.51 -0.17 9.46
C GLY A 111 5.91 0.25 8.05
N GLY A 112 6.69 1.32 7.94
CA GLY A 112 7.18 1.83 6.65
C GLY A 112 8.04 0.81 5.89
N LEU A 113 8.99 0.16 6.56
CA LEU A 113 9.87 -0.85 5.94
C LEU A 113 9.09 -2.07 5.44
N LEU A 114 8.22 -2.64 6.28
CA LEU A 114 7.46 -3.84 5.95
C LEU A 114 6.45 -3.59 4.84
N MET A 115 5.72 -2.46 4.92
CA MET A 115 4.82 -2.05 3.84
C MET A 115 5.59 -1.80 2.53
N GLY A 116 6.71 -1.09 2.59
CA GLY A 116 7.55 -0.82 1.42
C GLY A 116 8.07 -2.10 0.76
N LEU A 117 8.58 -3.05 1.56
CA LEU A 117 9.09 -4.32 1.06
C LEU A 117 7.98 -5.18 0.46
N GLY A 118 6.85 -5.30 1.15
CA GLY A 118 5.69 -6.05 0.65
C GLY A 118 5.17 -5.48 -0.66
N MET A 119 5.03 -4.15 -0.76
CA MET A 119 4.63 -3.50 -2.02
C MET A 119 5.64 -3.70 -3.14
N LEU A 120 6.94 -3.64 -2.85
CA LEU A 120 7.99 -3.87 -3.85
C LEU A 120 7.93 -5.30 -4.42
N ILE A 121 7.63 -6.30 -3.60
CA ILE A 121 7.39 -7.69 -4.04
C ILE A 121 6.17 -7.75 -4.97
N LEU A 122 5.04 -7.15 -4.57
CA LEU A 122 3.81 -7.17 -5.35
C LEU A 122 3.97 -6.50 -6.71
N PHE A 123 4.59 -5.32 -6.75
CA PHE A 123 4.82 -4.58 -8.00
C PHE A 123 5.70 -5.35 -8.98
N ARG A 124 6.70 -6.11 -8.50
CA ARG A 124 7.53 -6.97 -9.38
C ARG A 124 6.73 -8.08 -10.05
N HIS A 125 5.69 -8.59 -9.40
CA HIS A 125 4.81 -9.63 -9.94
C HIS A 125 3.56 -9.09 -10.64
N ARG A 126 3.58 -7.82 -11.07
CA ARG A 126 2.44 -7.13 -11.72
C ARG A 126 1.15 -7.22 -10.91
N ALA A 127 1.25 -7.25 -9.59
CA ALA A 127 0.14 -7.09 -8.67
C ALA A 127 0.20 -5.68 -8.06
N SER A 128 -0.96 -5.07 -7.84
CA SER A 128 -1.08 -3.88 -7.03
C SER A 128 -1.95 -4.19 -5.82
N LEU A 129 -1.89 -3.37 -4.80
CA LEU A 129 -2.82 -3.42 -3.69
C LEU A 129 -4.15 -2.71 -3.98
N GLY A 130 -4.41 -2.39 -5.25
CA GLY A 130 -5.48 -1.48 -5.66
C GLY A 130 -5.18 -0.02 -5.33
N GLY A 131 -6.25 0.77 -5.26
CA GLY A 131 -6.23 2.10 -4.66
C GLY A 131 -5.83 3.25 -5.57
N PHE A 132 -5.39 4.33 -4.93
CA PHE A 132 -5.04 5.58 -5.61
C PHE A 132 -3.92 5.39 -6.62
N ASN A 133 -3.04 4.38 -6.48
CA ASN A 133 -2.06 4.06 -7.52
C ASN A 133 -2.71 3.74 -8.88
N VAL A 134 -3.77 2.93 -8.90
CA VAL A 134 -4.51 2.60 -10.14
C VAL A 134 -5.17 3.86 -10.71
N LEU A 135 -5.71 4.73 -9.83
CA LEU A 135 -6.28 6.01 -10.24
C LEU A 135 -5.22 6.93 -10.86
N CYS A 136 -4.07 7.08 -10.21
CA CYS A 136 -2.94 7.89 -10.67
C CYS A 136 -2.43 7.39 -12.01
N LEU A 137 -2.29 6.07 -12.20
CA LEU A 137 -1.92 5.47 -13.49
C LEU A 137 -2.99 5.72 -14.56
N ALA A 138 -4.28 5.59 -14.23
CA ALA A 138 -5.36 5.85 -15.17
C ALA A 138 -5.46 7.33 -15.58
N ILE A 139 -5.14 8.25 -14.67
CA ILE A 139 -5.06 9.70 -14.95
C ILE A 139 -3.83 10.00 -15.80
N GLN A 140 -2.69 9.38 -15.50
CA GLN A 140 -1.48 9.51 -16.31
C GLN A 140 -1.72 9.03 -17.75
N ASP A 141 -2.35 7.87 -17.92
CA ASP A 141 -2.68 7.30 -19.23
C ASP A 141 -3.66 8.19 -20.02
N ARG A 142 -4.63 8.81 -19.34
CA ARG A 142 -5.66 9.62 -20.00
C ARG A 142 -5.25 11.08 -20.27
N TYR A 143 -4.51 11.69 -19.35
CA TYR A 143 -4.24 13.14 -19.34
C TYR A 143 -2.75 13.48 -19.42
N ALA A 144 -1.86 12.49 -19.54
CA ALA A 144 -0.40 12.65 -19.55
C ALA A 144 0.17 13.36 -18.31
N ILE A 145 -0.60 13.45 -17.21
CA ILE A 145 -0.16 14.01 -15.94
C ILE A 145 0.70 12.96 -15.23
N PRO A 146 1.92 13.27 -14.76
CA PRO A 146 2.72 12.33 -13.99
C PRO A 146 1.96 11.79 -12.77
N SER A 147 1.89 10.46 -12.64
CA SER A 147 1.18 9.78 -11.55
C SER A 147 1.65 10.21 -10.16
N GLY A 148 2.94 10.57 -10.01
CA GLY A 148 3.49 11.10 -8.77
C GLY A 148 2.84 12.41 -8.30
N HIS A 149 2.48 13.33 -9.21
CA HIS A 149 1.82 14.57 -8.83
C HIS A 149 0.40 14.34 -8.31
N VAL A 150 -0.35 13.46 -8.98
CA VAL A 150 -1.70 13.08 -8.55
C VAL A 150 -1.66 12.42 -7.17
N GLN A 151 -0.69 11.52 -6.96
CA GLN A 151 -0.49 10.84 -5.69
C GLN A 151 -0.14 11.84 -4.58
N MET A 152 0.76 12.81 -4.83
CA MET A 152 1.10 13.86 -3.88
C MET A 152 -0.10 14.70 -3.46
N VAL A 153 -0.99 15.06 -4.39
CA VAL A 153 -2.21 15.82 -4.08
C VAL A 153 -3.13 15.00 -3.18
N ILE A 154 -3.34 13.72 -3.51
CA ILE A 154 -4.19 12.82 -2.72
C ILE A 154 -3.62 12.63 -1.31
N ASP A 155 -2.34 12.35 -1.19
CA ASP A 155 -1.68 12.16 0.11
C ASP A 155 -1.69 13.46 0.93
N GLY A 156 -1.51 14.61 0.28
CA GLY A 156 -1.64 15.92 0.91
C GLY A 156 -3.05 16.20 1.46
N LEU A 157 -4.10 15.79 0.73
CA LEU A 157 -5.48 15.91 1.20
C LEU A 157 -5.75 15.00 2.41
N ILE A 158 -5.27 13.76 2.38
CA ILE A 158 -5.44 12.80 3.50
C ILE A 158 -4.70 13.31 4.74
N LEU A 159 -3.47 13.80 4.57
CA LEU A 159 -2.66 14.35 5.65
C LEU A 159 -3.27 15.64 6.23
N SER A 160 -3.84 16.49 5.37
CA SER A 160 -4.54 17.69 5.82
C SER A 160 -5.81 17.34 6.59
N ALA A 161 -6.54 16.32 6.14
CA ALA A 161 -7.72 15.81 6.85
C ALA A 161 -7.35 15.17 8.19
N SER A 162 -6.21 14.47 8.29
CA SER A 162 -5.82 13.80 9.52
C SER A 162 -5.42 14.75 10.65
N LEU A 163 -4.96 15.96 10.34
CA LEU A 163 -4.67 17.00 11.35
C LEU A 163 -5.89 17.39 12.21
N PHE A 164 -7.12 17.13 11.73
CA PHE A 164 -8.33 17.35 12.53
C PHE A 164 -8.60 16.25 13.54
N PHE A 165 -7.99 15.08 13.38
CA PHE A 165 -8.31 13.88 14.17
C PHE A 165 -7.12 13.39 15.00
N ILE A 166 -5.89 13.73 14.61
CA ILE A 166 -4.66 13.15 15.14
C ILE A 166 -3.68 14.26 15.53
N SER A 167 -2.90 14.02 16.59
CA SER A 167 -1.91 14.97 17.09
C SER A 167 -0.84 15.32 16.04
N PRO A 168 -0.30 16.56 16.01
CA PRO A 168 0.78 16.93 15.10
C PRO A 168 2.03 16.04 15.22
N SER A 169 2.35 15.55 16.42
CA SER A 169 3.46 14.61 16.65
C SER A 169 3.25 13.26 15.94
N THR A 170 2.04 12.71 16.02
CA THR A 170 1.69 11.45 15.35
C THR A 170 1.66 11.63 13.83
N VAL A 171 1.24 12.81 13.34
CA VAL A 171 1.33 13.17 11.92
C VAL A 171 2.78 13.23 11.45
N LEU A 172 3.68 13.84 12.21
CA LEU A 172 5.12 13.87 11.87
C LEU A 172 5.72 12.45 11.81
N LEU A 173 5.36 11.57 12.75
CA LEU A 173 5.78 10.17 12.72
C LEU A 173 5.17 9.39 11.54
N SER A 174 3.94 9.70 11.16
CA SER A 174 3.28 9.13 9.97
C SER A 174 3.99 9.54 8.69
N ILE A 175 4.40 10.82 8.58
CA ILE A 175 5.23 11.32 7.48
C ILE A 175 6.58 10.59 7.47
N PHE A 176 7.21 10.41 8.62
CA PHE A 176 8.46 9.65 8.72
C PHE A 176 8.30 8.20 8.22
N GLY A 177 7.27 7.48 8.68
CA GLY A 177 6.98 6.12 8.18
C GLY A 177 6.70 6.08 6.69
N ALA A 178 5.97 7.07 6.16
CA ALA A 178 5.73 7.21 4.72
C ALA A 178 7.01 7.51 3.93
N ILE A 179 7.95 8.29 4.47
CA ILE A 179 9.27 8.51 3.86
C ILE A 179 10.04 7.19 3.78
N ILE A 180 10.08 6.42 4.86
CA ILE A 180 10.77 5.12 4.90
C ILE A 180 10.19 4.16 3.84
N LEU A 181 8.87 4.05 3.79
CA LEU A 181 8.15 3.26 2.78
C LEU A 181 8.53 3.69 1.36
N ASN A 182 8.49 4.99 1.09
CA ASN A 182 8.84 5.53 -0.23
C ASN A 182 10.30 5.32 -0.58
N LEU A 183 11.21 5.36 0.40
CA LEU A 183 12.62 5.08 0.21
C LEU A 183 12.83 3.63 -0.25
N VAL A 184 12.15 2.67 0.35
CA VAL A 184 12.15 1.27 -0.10
C VAL A 184 11.59 1.14 -1.51
N LEU A 185 10.47 1.79 -1.82
CA LEU A 185 9.89 1.78 -3.16
C LEU A 185 10.79 2.45 -4.21
N SER A 186 11.53 3.49 -3.83
CA SER A 186 12.46 4.19 -4.73
C SER A 186 13.61 3.28 -5.20
N MET A 187 13.97 2.26 -4.41
CA MET A 187 14.96 1.25 -4.82
C MET A 187 14.52 0.46 -6.06
N ASN A 188 13.22 0.41 -6.34
CA ASN A 188 12.66 -0.18 -7.55
C ASN A 188 12.86 0.70 -8.81
N HIS A 189 12.99 2.02 -8.65
CA HIS A 189 13.06 3.01 -9.73
C HIS A 189 14.49 3.29 -10.24
N LYS A 190 15.38 2.27 -10.30
CA LYS A 190 16.67 2.39 -10.99
C LYS A 190 16.58 1.86 -12.43
N PRO A 191 16.30 2.72 -13.44
CA PRO A 191 16.12 2.31 -14.84
C PRO A 191 17.36 1.68 -15.48
N THR A 192 18.56 1.91 -14.95
CA THR A 192 19.83 1.55 -15.61
C THR A 192 20.47 0.23 -15.16
N ARG A 193 19.92 -0.47 -14.16
CA ARG A 193 20.56 -1.71 -13.64
C ARG A 193 20.01 -3.02 -14.26
N TYR A 194 18.96 -2.93 -15.07
CA TYR A 194 18.31 -4.09 -15.70
C TYR A 194 18.15 -3.90 -17.22
N ASN A 195 19.18 -3.37 -17.89
CA ASN A 195 19.27 -3.46 -19.34
C ASN A 195 19.56 -4.92 -19.71
N VAL A 196 18.52 -5.68 -20.06
CA VAL A 196 18.67 -6.98 -20.70
C VAL A 196 19.04 -6.70 -22.16
N THR A 197 20.35 -6.66 -22.45
CA THR A 197 20.84 -6.74 -23.82
C THR A 197 20.62 -8.16 -24.32
N TYR A 198 19.66 -8.33 -25.24
CA TYR A 198 19.59 -9.53 -26.06
C TYR A 198 20.75 -9.46 -27.07
N GLN A 199 21.71 -10.37 -26.95
CA GLN A 199 22.62 -10.65 -28.06
C GLN A 199 21.85 -11.43 -29.13
N PRO A 200 22.09 -11.13 -30.42
CA PRO A 200 21.33 -11.64 -31.56
C PRO A 200 21.44 -13.15 -31.74
#